data_AF-A0A9J6H595-F1
#
_entry.id   AF-A0A9J6H595-F1
#
_cell.length_a   1.000
_cell.length_b   1.000
_cell.length_c   1.000
_cell.angle_alpha   90.00
_cell.angle_beta   90.00
_cell.angle_gamma   90.00
#
_symmetry.space_group_name_H-M   'P 1'
#
loop_
_entity.id
_entity.type
_entity.pdbx_description
1 polymer ?
#
loop_
_entity_poly.entity_id
_entity_poly.type
_entity_poly.pdbx_seq_one_letter_code
_entity_poly.pdbx_strand_id
1 'polypeptide(L)'
;MGLPMLYLEIFLRQFSGCSMPGAFGGFPMAKGVGWTMVYAELCMTLYNVPLHANCLAYLASSFRSELPWNTCEESVISVDGNYKIQHGAYPCSKVHATLANRNSLQKYSGEDGFVVKGGGEQVVVVPLQEYAVLRDS
;
A
#
# COMPACT_ATOMS: atom_id res chain seq x y z
N MET A 1 -29.45 5.43 -18.12
CA MET A 1 -30.64 5.53 -17.25
C MET A 1 -30.40 6.24 -15.91
N GLY A 2 -29.17 6.62 -15.52
CA GLY A 2 -28.91 7.33 -14.25
C GLY A 2 -28.69 8.84 -14.36
N LEU A 3 -28.45 9.36 -15.56
CA LEU A 3 -28.22 10.79 -15.81
C LEU A 3 -29.31 11.71 -15.24
N PRO A 4 -30.63 11.46 -15.46
CA PRO A 4 -31.67 12.32 -14.89
C PRO A 4 -31.72 12.27 -13.35
N MET A 5 -31.41 11.12 -12.75
CA MET A 5 -31.36 10.98 -11.29
C MET A 5 -30.16 11.72 -10.70
N LEU A 6 -28.99 11.64 -11.35
CA LEU A 6 -27.79 12.38 -10.95
C LEU A 6 -28.01 13.90 -11.05
N TYR A 7 -28.66 14.37 -12.13
CA TYR A 7 -29.02 15.77 -12.25
C TYR A 7 -29.94 16.22 -11.11
N LEU A 8 -30.98 15.44 -10.80
CA LEU A 8 -31.88 15.73 -9.68
C LEU A 8 -31.12 15.81 -8.35
N GLU A 9 -30.19 14.89 -8.10
CA GLU A 9 -29.35 14.90 -6.89
C GLU A 9 -28.48 16.16 -6.80
N ILE A 10 -27.85 16.58 -7.90
CA ILE A 10 -27.03 17.79 -7.94
C ILE A 10 -27.89 19.03 -7.67
N PHE A 11 -29.04 19.16 -8.32
CA PHE A 11 -29.96 20.26 -8.09
C PHE A 11 -30.47 20.27 -6.64
N LEU A 12 -30.84 19.12 -6.08
CA LEU A 12 -31.27 19.01 -4.68
C LEU A 12 -30.18 19.46 -3.72
N ARG A 13 -28.92 19.02 -3.91
CA ARG A 13 -27.79 19.48 -3.08
C ARG A 13 -27.56 20.98 -3.22
N GLN A 14 -27.67 21.52 -4.43
CA GLN A 14 -27.42 22.94 -4.71
C GLN A 14 -28.52 23.86 -4.17
N PHE A 15 -29.79 23.48 -4.28
CA PHE A 15 -30.92 24.29 -3.78
C PHE A 15 -31.11 24.18 -2.28
N SER A 16 -30.87 23.00 -1.69
CA SER A 16 -31.09 22.82 -0.25
C SER A 16 -29.99 23.44 0.59
N GLY A 17 -28.77 23.65 0.06
CA GLY A 17 -27.64 24.23 0.80
C GLY A 17 -27.29 23.49 2.11
N CYS A 18 -27.84 22.29 2.27
CA CYS A 18 -27.90 21.50 3.49
C CYS A 18 -27.54 20.06 3.12
N SER A 19 -27.02 19.31 4.09
CA SER A 19 -26.73 17.88 3.91
C SER A 19 -28.01 17.11 3.52
N MET A 20 -27.83 15.96 2.88
CA MET A 20 -28.91 15.11 2.35
C MET A 20 -30.10 14.88 3.31
N PRO A 21 -29.92 14.68 4.64
CA PRO A 21 -31.04 14.57 5.58
C PRO A 21 -31.88 15.85 5.71
N GLY A 22 -31.25 17.01 5.52
CA GLY A 22 -31.90 18.32 5.55
C GLY A 22 -32.60 18.66 4.23
N ALA A 23 -32.07 18.19 3.10
CA ALA A 23 -32.68 18.38 1.78
C ALA A 23 -34.07 17.74 1.67
N PHE A 24 -34.30 16.60 2.34
CA PHE A 24 -35.60 15.93 2.39
C PHE A 24 -36.53 16.45 3.49
N GLY A 25 -36.19 17.55 4.18
CA GLY A 25 -37.00 18.13 5.26
C GLY A 25 -38.41 18.56 4.83
N GLY A 26 -38.60 18.95 3.57
CA GLY A 26 -39.91 19.34 3.01
C GLY A 26 -40.81 18.16 2.60
N PHE A 27 -40.27 16.94 2.52
CA PHE A 27 -41.02 15.74 2.13
C PHE A 27 -40.99 14.72 3.28
N PRO A 28 -42.05 14.63 4.12
CA PRO A 28 -42.06 13.79 5.32
C PRO A 28 -41.84 12.30 5.02
N MET A 29 -42.18 11.84 3.82
CA MET A 29 -41.98 10.46 3.36
C MET A 29 -40.50 10.14 3.03
N ALA A 30 -39.70 11.13 2.65
CA ALA A 30 -38.29 10.95 2.26
C ALA A 30 -37.29 11.21 3.41
N LYS A 31 -37.78 11.65 4.58
CA LYS A 31 -36.95 11.98 5.74
C LYS A 31 -36.08 10.79 6.20
N GLY A 32 -36.59 9.56 6.12
CA GLY A 32 -35.85 8.35 6.48
C GLY A 32 -34.69 8.03 5.52
N VAL A 33 -34.86 8.31 4.23
CA VAL A 33 -33.87 8.02 3.18
C VAL A 33 -32.58 8.82 3.38
N GLY A 34 -32.71 10.09 3.77
CA GLY A 34 -31.56 10.94 4.05
C GLY A 34 -30.69 10.43 5.21
N TRP A 35 -31.31 9.89 6.28
CA TRP A 35 -30.58 9.29 7.40
C TRP A 35 -29.93 7.97 7.04
N THR A 36 -30.61 7.11 6.28
CA THR A 36 -30.03 5.84 5.82
C THR A 36 -28.84 6.07 4.89
N MET A 37 -28.87 7.12 4.07
CA MET A 37 -27.77 7.46 3.16
C MET A 37 -26.52 7.86 3.95
N VAL A 38 -26.66 8.72 4.96
CA VAL A 38 -25.54 9.12 5.82
C VAL A 38 -24.97 7.91 6.59
N TYR A 39 -25.83 7.01 7.06
CA TYR A 39 -25.38 5.81 7.76
C TYR A 39 -24.61 4.85 6.85
N ALA A 40 -25.10 4.63 5.62
CA ALA A 40 -24.42 3.79 4.63
C ALA A 40 -23.04 4.36 4.24
N GLU A 41 -22.96 5.66 4.01
CA GLU A 41 -21.69 6.34 3.75
C GLU A 41 -20.73 6.21 4.94
N LEU A 42 -21.20 6.42 6.17
CA LEU A 42 -20.38 6.27 7.37
C LEU A 42 -19.80 4.85 7.50
N CYS A 43 -20.62 3.81 7.33
CA CYS A 43 -20.17 2.43 7.37
C CYS A 43 -19.11 2.14 6.29
N MET A 44 -19.33 2.61 5.07
CA MET A 44 -18.39 2.41 3.96
C MET A 44 -17.08 3.17 4.19
N THR A 45 -17.14 4.40 4.69
CA THR A 45 -15.96 5.22 5.01
C THR A 45 -15.15 4.59 6.13
N LEU A 46 -15.78 4.15 7.23
CA LEU A 46 -15.05 3.51 8.34
C LEU A 46 -14.28 2.26 7.89
N TYR A 47 -14.85 1.50 6.97
CA TYR A 47 -14.18 0.34 6.39
C TYR A 47 -13.03 0.71 5.44
N ASN A 48 -13.19 1.75 4.60
CA ASN A 48 -12.20 2.10 3.56
C ASN A 48 -11.11 3.09 4.01
N VAL A 49 -11.33 3.88 5.06
CA VAL A 49 -10.32 4.81 5.61
C VAL A 49 -8.96 4.13 5.90
N PRO A 50 -8.87 2.96 6.56
CA PRO A 50 -7.58 2.30 6.78
C PRO A 50 -6.90 1.87 5.47
N LEU A 51 -7.67 1.46 4.45
CA LEU A 51 -7.13 1.12 3.14
C LEU A 51 -6.52 2.36 2.47
N HIS A 52 -7.24 3.48 2.46
CA HIS A 52 -6.71 4.74 1.94
C HIS A 52 -5.51 5.25 2.73
N ALA A 53 -5.48 5.05 4.05
CA ALA A 53 -4.32 5.40 4.89
C ALA A 53 -3.07 4.60 4.48
N ASN A 54 -3.22 3.30 4.21
CA ASN A 54 -2.13 2.48 3.68
C ASN A 54 -1.66 2.98 2.31
N CYS A 55 -2.58 3.28 1.38
CA CYS A 55 -2.21 3.84 0.08
C CYS A 55 -1.41 5.14 0.20
N LEU A 56 -1.83 6.05 1.09
CA LEU A 56 -1.12 7.29 1.37
C LEU A 56 0.25 7.06 2.01
N ALA A 57 0.36 6.10 2.92
CA ALA A 57 1.64 5.72 3.52
C ALA A 57 2.62 5.19 2.46
N TYR A 58 2.16 4.31 1.58
CA TYR A 58 2.96 3.81 0.46
C TYR A 58 3.35 4.93 -0.52
N LEU A 59 2.40 5.82 -0.87
CA LEU A 59 2.67 6.96 -1.74
C LEU A 59 3.69 7.93 -1.14
N ALA A 60 3.59 8.20 0.17
CA ALA A 60 4.55 9.04 0.88
C ALA A 60 5.96 8.40 0.94
N SER A 61 6.04 7.08 1.13
CA SER A 61 7.31 6.37 1.08
C SER A 61 7.92 6.29 -0.34
N SER A 62 7.13 6.41 -1.40
CA SER A 62 7.64 6.43 -2.78
C SER A 62 8.39 7.73 -3.14
N PHE A 63 8.15 8.83 -2.42
CA PHE A 63 8.93 10.06 -2.60
C PHE A 63 10.28 10.05 -1.85
N ARG A 64 10.53 9.03 -1.03
CA ARG A 64 11.83 8.87 -0.36
C ARG A 64 12.83 8.28 -1.35
N SER A 65 14.09 8.73 -1.28
CA SER A 65 15.17 8.25 -2.16
C SER A 65 15.51 6.78 -1.93
N GLU A 66 15.37 6.30 -0.69
CA GLU A 66 15.45 4.89 -0.34
C GLU A 66 14.11 4.41 0.22
N LEU A 67 13.54 3.40 -0.45
CA LEU A 67 12.24 2.83 -0.10
C LEU A 67 12.43 1.84 1.06
N PRO A 68 11.58 1.88 2.11
CA PRO A 68 11.76 1.07 3.31
C PRO A 68 11.66 -0.45 3.07
N TRP A 69 11.02 -0.88 1.98
CA TRP A 69 10.99 -2.28 1.54
C TRP A 69 12.16 -2.67 0.62
N ASN A 70 13.04 -1.72 0.29
CA ASN A 70 14.25 -1.92 -0.51
C ASN A 70 15.51 -2.00 0.38
N THR A 71 15.44 -1.46 1.60
CA THR A 71 16.48 -1.62 2.62
C THR A 71 16.14 -2.79 3.54
N CYS A 72 17.14 -3.61 3.86
CA CYS A 72 17.02 -4.74 4.79
C CYS A 72 16.99 -4.27 6.27
N GLU A 73 16.39 -3.12 6.58
CA GLU A 73 16.37 -2.58 7.93
C GLU A 73 15.32 -3.28 8.78
N GLU A 74 15.76 -3.94 9.87
CA GLU A 74 14.89 -4.64 10.82
C GLU A 74 13.91 -3.68 11.54
N SER A 75 14.20 -2.38 11.51
CA SER A 75 13.45 -1.31 12.16
C SER A 75 12.06 -1.06 11.55
N VAL A 76 11.86 -1.31 10.25
CA VAL A 76 10.57 -0.98 9.57
C VAL A 76 9.47 -1.99 9.84
N ILE A 77 9.82 -3.17 10.36
CA ILE A 77 8.89 -4.27 10.61
C ILE A 77 8.65 -4.44 12.14
N SER A 78 9.44 -3.75 12.96
CA SER A 78 9.44 -3.86 14.43
C SER A 78 8.63 -2.76 15.11
N VAL A 79 7.30 -2.80 14.97
CA VAL A 79 6.40 -1.95 15.80
C VAL A 79 6.08 -2.59 17.16
N ASP A 80 6.34 -3.88 17.33
CA ASP A 80 6.35 -4.58 18.60
C ASP A 80 7.44 -5.66 18.49
N GLY A 81 8.47 -5.62 19.34
CA GLY A 81 9.72 -6.41 19.21
C GLY A 81 9.58 -7.93 19.36
N ASN A 82 8.46 -8.52 18.93
CA ASN A 82 8.14 -9.94 19.06
C ASN A 82 7.52 -10.59 17.82
N TYR A 83 7.48 -9.95 16.65
CA TYR A 83 7.11 -10.67 15.44
C TYR A 83 8.30 -11.56 15.02
N LYS A 84 8.17 -12.87 15.21
CA LYS A 84 9.09 -13.81 14.57
C LYS A 84 8.75 -13.83 13.08
N ILE A 85 9.77 -13.68 12.24
CA ILE A 85 9.63 -13.83 10.80
C ILE A 85 8.97 -15.20 10.52
N GLN A 86 7.93 -15.22 9.69
CA GLN A 86 7.19 -16.44 9.33
C GLN A 86 8.15 -17.54 8.87
N HIS A 87 7.88 -18.80 9.20
CA HIS A 87 8.69 -19.94 8.76
C HIS A 87 8.77 -19.97 7.22
N GLY A 88 9.93 -19.61 6.66
CA GLY A 88 10.17 -19.50 5.21
C GLY A 88 10.86 -18.18 4.85
N ALA A 89 10.37 -17.06 5.39
CA ALA A 89 10.94 -15.75 5.13
C ALA A 89 12.28 -15.58 5.86
N TYR A 90 13.36 -15.61 5.10
CA TYR A 90 14.68 -15.23 5.59
C TYR A 90 14.76 -13.68 5.70
N PRO A 91 15.62 -13.13 6.58
CA PRO A 91 15.89 -11.70 6.57
C PRO A 91 16.72 -11.33 5.33
N CYS A 92 16.41 -10.19 4.72
CA CYS A 92 17.04 -9.63 3.52
C CYS A 92 18.60 -9.62 3.61
N SER A 93 19.17 -9.41 4.81
CA SER A 93 20.61 -9.53 5.07
C SER A 93 21.19 -10.94 4.81
N LYS A 94 20.49 -12.01 5.22
CA LYS A 94 20.94 -13.39 4.99
C LYS A 94 20.84 -13.80 3.52
N VAL A 95 19.88 -13.23 2.77
CA VAL A 95 19.75 -13.41 1.31
C VAL A 95 20.93 -12.83 0.60
N HIS A 96 21.25 -11.57 0.93
CA HIS A 96 22.33 -10.85 0.29
C HIS A 96 23.66 -11.56 0.55
N ALA A 97 23.87 -12.08 1.78
CA ALA A 97 25.04 -12.90 2.08
C ALA A 97 25.06 -14.23 1.28
N THR A 98 23.92 -14.92 1.17
CA THR A 98 23.83 -16.20 0.45
C THR A 98 24.01 -16.01 -1.06
N LEU A 99 23.40 -14.98 -1.64
CA LEU A 99 23.52 -14.59 -3.04
C LEU A 99 24.95 -14.13 -3.37
N ALA A 100 25.55 -13.31 -2.52
CA ALA A 100 26.94 -12.88 -2.68
C ALA A 100 27.90 -14.07 -2.60
N ASN A 101 27.66 -15.04 -1.71
CA ASN A 101 28.48 -16.26 -1.64
C ASN A 101 28.35 -17.11 -2.91
N ARG A 102 27.13 -17.35 -3.38
CA ARG A 102 26.84 -18.13 -4.61
C ARG A 102 27.42 -17.50 -5.87
N ASN A 103 27.33 -16.17 -6.00
CA ASN A 103 27.74 -15.45 -7.19
C ASN A 103 29.15 -14.83 -7.07
N SER A 104 29.89 -15.08 -5.98
CA SER A 104 31.24 -14.52 -5.72
C SER A 104 32.29 -14.84 -6.80
N LEU A 105 32.08 -15.91 -7.58
CA LEU A 105 32.99 -16.35 -8.65
C LEU A 105 32.60 -15.81 -10.04
N GLN A 106 31.46 -15.13 -10.17
CA GLN A 106 30.91 -14.64 -11.44
C GLN A 106 31.13 -13.12 -11.57
N LYS A 107 32.14 -12.71 -12.34
CA LYS A 107 32.37 -11.30 -12.74
C LYS A 107 31.36 -10.89 -13.82
N TYR A 108 30.15 -10.51 -13.42
CA TYR A 108 29.18 -9.91 -14.35
C TYR A 108 29.36 -8.40 -14.44
N SER A 109 29.43 -7.90 -15.68
CA SER A 109 29.54 -6.49 -16.01
C SER A 109 28.14 -5.90 -16.15
N GLY A 110 27.74 -5.11 -15.15
CA GLY A 110 26.94 -3.88 -15.28
C GLY A 110 25.49 -3.89 -15.81
N GLU A 111 25.09 -4.75 -16.74
CA GLU A 111 23.91 -4.43 -17.57
C GLU A 111 22.66 -5.30 -17.35
N ASP A 112 22.77 -6.50 -16.74
CA ASP A 112 21.64 -7.45 -16.64
C ASP A 112 21.22 -7.88 -15.22
N GLY A 113 21.69 -7.21 -14.16
CA GLY A 113 21.45 -7.66 -12.79
C GLY A 113 21.47 -6.59 -11.71
N PHE A 114 20.89 -6.92 -10.55
CA PHE A 114 20.90 -6.04 -9.39
C PHE A 114 22.22 -6.19 -8.63
N VAL A 115 22.80 -5.05 -8.24
CA VAL A 115 24.05 -5.00 -7.49
C VAL A 115 23.76 -5.25 -6.01
N VAL A 116 24.18 -6.41 -5.51
CA VAL A 116 24.04 -6.78 -4.10
C VAL A 116 25.37 -6.54 -3.39
N LYS A 117 25.37 -5.75 -2.31
CA LYS A 117 26.52 -5.57 -1.43
C LYS A 117 26.53 -6.68 -0.38
N GLY A 118 27.43 -7.65 -0.52
CA GLY A 118 27.72 -8.63 0.53
C GLY A 118 28.44 -7.97 1.72
N GLY A 119 28.42 -8.60 2.90
CA GLY A 119 28.96 -8.11 4.19
C GLY A 119 30.47 -7.86 4.28
N GLY A 120 31.09 -7.44 3.18
CA GLY A 120 32.46 -6.96 3.06
C GLY A 120 32.65 -6.57 1.60
N GLU A 121 32.46 -5.29 1.28
CA GLU A 121 32.89 -4.54 0.07
C GLU A 121 32.97 -5.28 -1.30
N GLN A 122 32.21 -6.36 -1.50
CA GLN A 122 32.12 -7.08 -2.75
C GLN A 122 30.78 -6.77 -3.39
N VAL A 123 30.88 -6.13 -4.55
CA VAL A 123 29.78 -5.69 -5.41
C VAL A 123 29.53 -6.83 -6.40
N VAL A 124 28.56 -7.70 -6.10
CA VAL A 124 28.23 -8.86 -6.93
C VAL A 124 26.92 -8.59 -7.68
N VAL A 125 26.93 -8.81 -8.99
CA VAL A 125 25.75 -8.61 -9.86
C VAL A 125 24.98 -9.93 -9.91
N VAL A 126 23.72 -9.91 -9.48
CA VAL A 126 22.85 -11.10 -9.41
C VAL A 126 21.75 -11.01 -10.48
N PRO A 127 21.50 -12.07 -11.27
CA PRO A 127 20.41 -12.08 -12.25
C PRO A 127 19.03 -12.04 -11.57
N LEU A 128 18.08 -11.32 -12.17
CA LEU A 128 16.74 -11.06 -11.62
C LEU A 128 15.95 -12.33 -11.26
N GLN A 129 16.13 -13.41 -12.02
CA GLN A 129 15.44 -14.68 -11.79
C GLN A 129 15.86 -15.34 -10.48
N GLU A 130 17.16 -15.31 -10.15
CA GLU A 130 17.67 -15.94 -8.93
C GLU A 130 17.33 -15.11 -7.68
N TYR A 131 17.29 -13.78 -7.83
CA TYR A 131 16.82 -12.89 -6.79
C TYR A 131 15.32 -13.08 -6.48
N ALA A 132 14.48 -13.20 -7.52
CA ALA A 132 13.03 -13.36 -7.35
C ALA A 132 12.64 -14.71 -6.72
N VAL A 133 13.23 -15.81 -7.18
CA VAL A 133 12.95 -17.15 -6.62
C VAL A 133 13.26 -17.20 -5.13
N LEU A 134 14.40 -16.65 -4.74
CA LEU A 134 14.71 -16.56 -3.34
C LEU A 134 13.65 -15.68 -2.68
N ARG A 135 13.38 -14.44 -3.14
CA ARG A 135 12.54 -13.46 -2.40
C ARG A 135 11.17 -14.03 -1.98
N ASP A 136 10.63 -14.94 -2.77
CA ASP A 136 9.33 -15.59 -2.58
C ASP A 136 9.38 -16.93 -1.81
N SER A 137 10.57 -17.40 -1.40
CA SER A 137 10.82 -18.63 -0.62
C SER A 137 10.88 -18.36 0.90
#